data_AF-A0A3C1MX48-F1
#
_entry.id   AF-A0A3C1MX48-F1
#
_cell.length_a   1.000
_cell.length_b   1.000
_cell.length_c   1.000
_cell.angle_alpha   90.00
_cell.angle_beta   90.00
_cell.angle_gamma   90.00
#
_symmetry.space_group_name_H-M   'P 1'
#
loop_
_entity.id
_entity.type
_entity.pdbx_description
1 polymer ?
#
loop_
_entity_poly.entity_id
_entity_poly.type
_entity_poly.pdbx_seq_one_letter_code
_entity_poly.pdbx_strand_id
1 'polypeptide(L)' 'MKQDYVSDFTLFINHYLANHPEVVAEQKRGWDKYWNPDADQAAQAQNSKDTAPNDGYGFFLPAGIDKSH' A
#
# COMPACT_ATOMS: atom_id res chain seq x y z
N MET A 1 34.75 0.93 8.15
CA MET A 1 33.54 1.00 7.31
C MET A 1 32.72 -0.25 7.60
N LYS A 2 31.48 -0.11 8.07
CA LYS A 2 30.56 -1.25 8.16
C LYS A 2 30.11 -1.56 6.73
N GLN A 3 30.46 -2.74 6.23
CA GLN A 3 29.88 -3.25 4.99
C GLN A 3 28.43 -3.61 5.33
N ASP A 4 27.47 -2.94 4.72
CA ASP A 4 26.08 -3.33 4.86
C ASP A 4 25.92 -4.73 4.28
N TYR A 5 25.31 -5.64 5.04
CA TYR A 5 25.07 -6.99 4.57
C TYR A 5 24.10 -6.95 3.40
N VAL A 6 24.58 -7.38 2.23
CA VAL A 6 23.74 -7.59 1.04
C VAL A 6 23.51 -9.09 0.92
N SER A 7 22.25 -9.50 0.96
CA SER A 7 21.90 -10.91 0.79
C SER A 7 22.07 -11.37 -0.66
N ASP A 8 22.34 -12.65 -0.87
CA ASP A 8 22.40 -13.24 -2.22
C ASP A 8 21.08 -13.05 -2.99
N PHE A 9 19.96 -13.06 -2.26
CA PHE A 9 18.65 -12.76 -2.83
C PHE A 9 18.56 -11.32 -3.34
N THR A 10 19.12 -10.35 -2.59
CA THR A 10 19.16 -8.94 -3.01
C THR A 10 19.99 -8.77 -4.29
N LEU A 11 21.14 -9.45 -4.38
CA LEU A 11 21.96 -9.43 -5.60
C LEU A 11 21.20 -10.03 -6.79
N PHE A 12 20.57 -11.19 -6.58
CA PHE A 12 19.77 -11.86 -7.60
C PHE A 12 18.62 -10.98 -8.10
N ILE A 13 17.79 -10.44 -7.20
CA ILE A 13 16.59 -9.70 -7.61
C ILE A 13 16.97 -8.38 -8.31
N ASN A 14 18.05 -7.72 -7.87
CA ASN A 14 18.55 -6.52 -8.53
C ASN A 14 19.02 -6.82 -9.95
N HIS A 15 19.78 -7.91 -10.14
CA HIS A 15 20.22 -8.33 -11.46
C HIS A 15 19.06 -8.74 -12.36
N TYR A 16 18.07 -9.48 -11.82
CA TYR A 16 16.87 -9.86 -12.55
C TYR A 16 16.09 -8.63 -13.02
N LEU A 17 15.79 -7.69 -12.13
CA LEU A 17 15.02 -6.47 -12.48
C LEU A 17 15.78 -5.57 -13.47
N ALA A 18 17.11 -5.52 -13.41
CA ALA A 18 17.92 -4.79 -14.37
C ALA A 18 17.82 -5.36 -15.79
N ASN A 19 17.67 -6.67 -15.93
CA ASN A 19 17.55 -7.34 -17.22
C ASN A 19 16.10 -7.48 -17.71
N HIS A 20 15.12 -7.23 -16.84
CA HIS A 20 13.69 -7.41 -17.12
C HIS A 20 12.89 -6.13 -16.83
N PRO A 21 13.11 -5.02 -17.57
CA PRO A 21 12.39 -3.77 -17.35
C PRO A 21 10.87 -3.90 -17.55
N GLU A 22 10.41 -4.87 -18.34
CA GLU A 22 9.00 -5.20 -18.52
C GLU A 22 8.30 -5.59 -17.22
N VAL A 23 9.01 -6.29 -16.32
CA VAL A 23 8.48 -6.70 -15.02
C VAL A 23 8.29 -5.49 -14.11
N VAL A 24 9.21 -4.54 -14.12
CA VAL A 24 9.09 -3.28 -13.36
C VAL A 24 7.89 -2.47 -13.87
N ALA A 25 7.74 -2.37 -15.18
CA ALA A 25 6.61 -1.68 -15.80
C ALA A 25 5.27 -2.35 -15.46
N GLU A 26 5.21 -3.68 -15.47
CA GLU A 26 4.02 -4.44 -15.10
C GLU A 26 3.67 -4.31 -13.60
N GLN A 27 4.68 -4.41 -12.72
CA GLN A 27 4.48 -4.20 -11.28
C GLN A 27 3.96 -2.79 -11.00
N LYS A 28 4.54 -1.77 -11.64
CA LYS A 28 4.06 -0.40 -11.53
C LYS A 28 2.62 -0.27 -12.02
N ARG A 29 2.29 -0.83 -13.18
CA ARG A 29 0.93 -0.83 -13.74
C ARG A 29 -0.07 -1.50 -12.80
N GLY A 30 0.30 -2.65 -12.23
CA GLY A 30 -0.54 -3.38 -11.27
C GLY A 30 -0.77 -2.59 -9.99
N TRP A 31 0.30 -1.97 -9.46
CA TRP A 31 0.22 -1.10 -8.29
C TRP A 31 -0.67 0.11 -8.54
N ASP A 32 -0.46 0.81 -9.66
CA ASP A 32 -1.27 1.98 -10.05
C ASP A 32 -2.75 1.58 -10.19
N LYS A 33 -3.04 0.44 -10.83
CA LYS A 33 -4.42 -0.06 -10.98
C LYS A 33 -5.11 -0.36 -9.64
N TYR A 34 -4.37 -0.90 -8.67
CA TYR A 34 -4.93 -1.28 -7.37
C TYR A 34 -5.11 -0.07 -6.46
N TRP A 35 -4.12 0.82 -6.40
CA TRP A 35 -4.08 1.94 -5.47
C TRP A 35 -4.69 3.22 -6.01
N ASN A 36 -4.66 3.40 -7.32
CA ASN A 36 -5.34 4.48 -8.02
C ASN A 36 -6.31 3.87 -9.04
N PRO A 37 -7.33 3.12 -8.56
CA PRO A 37 -8.39 2.70 -9.47
C PRO A 37 -8.93 3.99 -10.06
N ASP A 38 -8.85 4.12 -11.39
CA ASP A 38 -9.51 5.20 -12.13
C ASP A 38 -10.86 5.41 -11.46
N ALA A 39 -11.10 6.61 -10.95
CA ALA A 39 -12.27 6.92 -10.13
C ALA A 39 -13.53 6.76 -10.98
N ASP A 40 -13.91 5.51 -11.21
CA ASP A 40 -15.14 5.14 -11.84
C ASP A 40 -16.20 5.54 -10.83
N GLN A 41 -16.83 6.68 -11.10
CA GLN A 41 -17.85 7.26 -10.24
C GLN A 41 -18.97 6.24 -9.97
N ALA A 42 -19.17 5.28 -10.89
CA ALA A 42 -20.07 4.15 -10.70
C ALA A 42 -19.54 3.15 -9.65
N ALA A 43 -18.24 2.81 -9.67
CA ALA A 43 -17.62 1.96 -8.66
C ALA A 43 -17.56 2.63 -7.27
N GLN A 44 -17.32 3.93 -7.21
CA GLN A 44 -17.41 4.70 -5.96
C GLN A 44 -18.85 4.75 -5.39
N ALA A 45 -19.86 4.87 -6.27
CA ALA A 45 -21.27 4.85 -5.87
C ALA A 45 -21.72 3.45 -5.39
N GLN A 46 -21.08 2.38 -5.86
CA GLN A 46 -21.32 1.03 -5.37
C GLN A 46 -20.59 0.77 -4.04
N ASN A 47 -19.33 1.19 -3.92
CA ASN A 47 -18.53 0.99 -2.72
C ASN A 47 -19.05 1.80 -1.52
N SER A 48 -19.60 3.00 -1.75
CA SER A 48 -20.29 3.78 -0.70
C SER A 48 -21.57 3.12 -0.19
N LYS A 49 -22.20 2.23 -0.98
CA LYS A 49 -23.37 1.43 -0.54
C LYS A 49 -22.97 0.14 0.16
N ASP A 50 -21.83 -0.44 -0.21
CA ASP A 50 -21.23 -1.62 0.44
C ASP A 50 -20.37 -1.26 1.68
N THR A 51 -20.31 0.02 2.03
CA THR A 51 -19.66 0.47 3.27
C THR A 51 -20.54 0.06 4.46
N ALA A 52 -20.19 -1.05 5.11
CA ALA A 52 -20.74 -1.40 6.41
C ALA A 52 -20.37 -0.30 7.44
N PRO A 53 -21.21 -0.03 8.45
CA PRO A 53 -20.84 0.86 9.54
C PRO A 53 -19.49 0.41 10.12
N ASN A 54 -18.51 1.30 10.11
CA ASN A 54 -17.27 1.08 10.85
C ASN A 54 -17.65 1.02 12.34
N ASP A 55 -17.69 -0.18 12.90
CA ASP A 55 -18.06 -0.49 14.28
C ASP A 55 -16.96 -0.13 15.30
N GLY A 56 -15.97 0.66 14.87
CA GLY A 56 -15.03 1.29 15.78
C GLY A 56 -13.80 0.44 16.09
N TYR A 57 -13.49 -0.59 15.30
CA TYR A 57 -12.18 -1.25 15.37
C TYR A 57 -11.08 -0.41 14.66
N GLY A 58 -10.93 0.84 15.12
CA GLY A 58 -9.72 1.63 14.98
C GLY A 58 -9.08 1.73 16.36
N PHE A 59 -7.76 1.52 16.45
CA PHE A 59 -7.00 1.58 17.70
C PHE A 59 -7.51 2.67 18.65
N PHE A 60 -8.11 2.26 19.78
CA PHE A 60 -8.35 3.14 20.90
C PHE A 60 -6.99 3.61 21.41
N LEU A 61 -6.62 4.85 21.12
CA LEU A 61 -5.66 5.56 21.97
C LEU A 61 -6.25 5.56 23.39
N PRO A 62 -5.51 5.16 24.43
CA PRO A 62 -6.06 5.10 25.77
C PRO A 62 -6.57 6.48 26.18
N ALA A 63 -7.85 6.53 26.54
CA ALA A 63 -8.54 7.70 27.04
C ALA A 63 -7.81 8.25 28.26
N GLY A 64 -7.19 9.44 28.11
CA GLY A 64 -6.46 10.08 29.19
C GLY A 64 -5.95 11.49 28.89
N ILE A 65 -6.49 12.20 27.90
CA ILE A 65 -6.26 13.64 27.75
C ILE A 65 -7.61 14.34 27.93
N ASP A 66 -7.96 14.55 29.20
CA ASP A 66 -8.94 15.55 29.60
C ASP A 66 -8.44 16.92 29.11
N LYS A 67 -9.20 17.54 28.20
CA LYS A 67 -9.10 18.98 27.93
C LYS A 67 -10.34 19.63 28.52
N SER A 68 -10.26 19.91 29.82
CA SER A 68 -11.13 20.84 30.52
C SER A 68 -11.12 22.19 29.80
N HIS A 69 -12.29 22.65 29.41
CA HIS A 69 -12.59 24.04 29.06
C HIS A 69 -13.22 24.73 30.27
#